data_AF-A0A356BWF6-F1
#
_entry.id   AF-A0A356BWF6-F1
#
_cell.length_a   1.000
_cell.length_b   1.000
_cell.length_c   1.000
_cell.angle_alpha   90.00
_cell.angle_beta   90.00
_cell.angle_gamma   90.00
#
_symmetry.space_group_name_H-M   'P 1'
#
loop_
_entity.id
_entity.type
_entity.pdbx_description
1 polymer ?
#
loop_
_entity_poly.entity_id
_entity_poly.type
_entity_poly.pdbx_seq_one_letter_code
_entity_poly.pdbx_strand_id
1 'polypeptide(L)'
;MIRKGGFTLEKDGQLHNDKEQQPEIQADVEPAQVCGPNTTPYVVRPGDTFFSIARQFGVSLDALVQANPQIPDPSQIRPGQIVCIPRVTCPTGTFAYIVQPGDTMFSIARRFGVPLQELIDANPQIPDPSRLVPGQTVCVPISAPPGPCPPGTFPYTVQPGDSMWSIANKFGVSLDALIAANPQIPNPALIFPGQIVCVPRTTPPGPCPPGTFAYTVQPGDSMWSIARKFGVSLDALIAANPQIPNPSLIFPGQIVCVPGSKPPPGPCPPGTFAYTVRPGDSMWSIARKFGVSLDALIRANPQIPNPNEIFPGQTVCVPNR
;
A
#
# COMPACT_ATOMS: atom_id res chain seq x y z
N MET A 1 -48.39 -85.93 -12.83
CA MET A 1 -49.80 -86.24 -12.53
C MET A 1 -50.53 -84.92 -12.32
N ILE A 2 -51.76 -84.77 -12.85
CA ILE A 2 -52.72 -83.66 -12.57
C ILE A 2 -52.35 -82.25 -13.10
N ARG A 3 -53.28 -81.67 -13.87
CA ARG A 3 -53.33 -80.26 -14.31
C ARG A 3 -54.09 -79.39 -13.29
N LYS A 4 -53.76 -78.09 -13.21
CA LYS A 4 -54.65 -76.89 -13.10
C LYS A 4 -53.78 -75.69 -12.66
N GLY A 5 -53.95 -74.45 -13.13
CA GLY A 5 -54.88 -73.90 -14.12
C GLY A 5 -55.40 -72.50 -13.72
N GLY A 6 -55.16 -71.48 -14.54
CA GLY A 6 -55.55 -70.06 -14.35
C GLY A 6 -54.37 -69.13 -14.67
N PHE A 7 -54.27 -68.41 -15.80
CA PHE A 7 -55.06 -67.26 -16.29
C PHE A 7 -55.15 -66.12 -15.26
N THR A 8 -54.82 -64.85 -15.55
CA THR A 8 -54.88 -64.10 -16.84
C THR A 8 -53.75 -63.06 -17.08
N LEU A 9 -53.29 -62.99 -18.33
CA LEU A 9 -52.95 -61.83 -19.19
C LEU A 9 -52.35 -60.51 -18.63
N GLU A 10 -51.25 -60.09 -19.29
CA GLU A 10 -50.89 -58.73 -19.76
C GLU A 10 -51.33 -57.53 -18.87
N LYS A 11 -50.44 -56.65 -18.38
CA LYS A 11 -49.15 -56.19 -18.95
C LYS A 11 -48.46 -55.19 -17.98
N ASP A 12 -47.26 -54.64 -18.19
CA ASP A 12 -46.20 -54.71 -19.23
C ASP A 12 -44.84 -54.31 -18.57
N GLY A 13 -43.76 -54.14 -19.34
CA GLY A 13 -42.70 -53.17 -19.02
C GLY A 13 -41.41 -53.69 -18.37
N GLN A 14 -40.45 -54.03 -19.25
CA GLN A 14 -38.99 -53.90 -19.06
C GLN A 14 -38.24 -54.82 -18.07
N LEU A 15 -37.25 -55.50 -18.66
CA LEU A 15 -36.29 -56.39 -18.01
C LEU A 15 -35.52 -55.71 -16.88
N HIS A 16 -35.54 -56.33 -15.70
CA HIS A 16 -34.42 -56.23 -14.75
C HIS A 16 -33.36 -57.25 -15.14
N ASN A 17 -32.08 -56.87 -14.99
CA ASN A 17 -30.95 -57.78 -15.18
C ASN A 17 -29.92 -57.46 -14.09
N ASP A 18 -29.55 -58.48 -13.31
CA ASP A 18 -28.84 -58.31 -12.04
C ASP A 18 -27.39 -57.84 -12.21
N LYS A 19 -26.91 -57.03 -11.25
CA LYS A 19 -25.48 -56.97 -10.89
C LYS A 19 -25.30 -56.80 -9.38
N GLU A 20 -24.35 -57.55 -8.85
CA GLU A 20 -24.03 -57.62 -7.42
C GLU A 20 -23.65 -56.26 -6.83
N GLN A 21 -24.16 -56.00 -5.62
CA GLN A 21 -23.89 -54.78 -4.87
C GLN A 21 -22.49 -54.84 -4.24
N GLN A 22 -21.59 -53.96 -4.70
CA GLN A 22 -20.43 -53.57 -3.90
C GLN A 22 -20.90 -52.73 -2.69
N PRO A 23 -20.22 -52.81 -1.53
CA PRO A 23 -20.62 -52.05 -0.35
C PRO A 23 -20.49 -50.54 -0.61
N GLU A 24 -21.57 -49.81 -0.30
CA GLU A 24 -21.70 -48.38 -0.55
C GLU A 24 -20.68 -47.57 0.27
N ILE A 25 -19.93 -46.70 -0.41
CA ILE A 25 -19.10 -45.69 0.26
C ILE A 25 -20.04 -44.58 0.73
N GLN A 26 -20.12 -44.37 2.05
CA GLN A 26 -20.84 -43.24 2.64
C GLN A 26 -20.17 -41.91 2.27
N ALA A 27 -20.69 -41.28 1.23
CA ALA A 27 -20.30 -39.96 0.78
C ALA A 27 -21.26 -38.90 1.34
N ASP A 28 -21.09 -38.52 2.62
CA ASP A 28 -21.83 -37.42 3.27
C ASP A 28 -21.04 -36.88 4.51
N VAL A 29 -19.83 -36.36 4.28
CA VAL A 29 -19.12 -35.53 5.27
C VAL A 29 -18.65 -34.25 4.60
N GLU A 30 -19.17 -33.12 5.06
CA GLU A 30 -18.83 -31.81 4.51
C GLU A 30 -17.35 -31.49 4.77
N PRO A 31 -16.57 -30.95 3.79
CA PRO A 31 -15.13 -30.73 3.97
C PRO A 31 -14.75 -29.83 5.16
N ALA A 32 -15.67 -28.96 5.59
CA ALA A 32 -15.51 -28.11 6.77
C ALA A 32 -15.53 -28.89 8.11
N GLN A 33 -16.10 -30.10 8.13
CA GLN A 33 -16.30 -30.91 9.33
C GLN A 33 -15.10 -31.83 9.65
N VAL A 34 -14.17 -31.99 8.70
CA VAL A 34 -12.93 -32.79 8.83
C VAL A 34 -11.81 -32.01 9.54
N CYS A 35 -11.87 -30.69 9.51
CA CYS A 35 -10.78 -29.82 9.93
C CYS A 35 -11.12 -29.00 11.19
N GLY A 36 -10.19 -28.97 12.14
CA GLY A 36 -10.36 -28.30 13.43
C GLY A 36 -10.40 -26.76 13.35
N PRO A 37 -10.73 -26.07 14.46
CA PRO A 37 -10.74 -24.61 14.51
C PRO A 37 -9.39 -24.01 14.11
N ASN A 38 -9.42 -22.80 13.54
CA ASN A 38 -8.25 -22.09 13.00
C ASN A 38 -7.51 -22.79 11.84
N THR A 39 -8.12 -23.81 11.22
CA THR A 39 -7.59 -24.42 9.99
C THR A 39 -8.51 -24.17 8.79
N THR A 40 -8.05 -24.52 7.57
CA THR A 40 -8.84 -24.50 6.33
C THR A 40 -8.61 -25.80 5.59
N PRO A 41 -9.66 -26.52 5.12
CA PRO A 41 -9.47 -27.74 4.35
C PRO A 41 -8.84 -27.44 2.99
N TYR A 42 -7.80 -28.20 2.64
CA TYR A 42 -7.18 -28.23 1.33
C TYR A 42 -7.27 -29.65 0.75
N VAL A 43 -7.75 -29.76 -0.49
CA VAL A 43 -7.81 -31.04 -1.21
C VAL A 43 -6.49 -31.24 -1.95
N VAL A 44 -5.75 -32.29 -1.56
CA VAL A 44 -4.46 -32.69 -2.12
C VAL A 44 -4.58 -32.94 -3.62
N ARG A 45 -3.66 -32.37 -4.41
CA ARG A 45 -3.59 -32.49 -5.86
C ARG A 45 -2.51 -33.51 -6.27
N PRO A 46 -2.54 -34.04 -7.51
CA PRO A 46 -1.44 -34.83 -8.04
C PRO A 46 -0.11 -34.07 -7.96
N GLY A 47 0.89 -34.68 -7.31
CA GLY A 47 2.23 -34.10 -7.12
C GLY A 47 2.40 -33.25 -5.85
N ASP A 48 1.34 -33.05 -5.05
CA ASP A 48 1.47 -32.38 -3.76
C ASP A 48 2.25 -33.22 -2.74
N THR A 49 2.98 -32.51 -1.87
CA THR A 49 3.64 -33.03 -0.68
C THR A 49 3.32 -32.11 0.49
N PHE A 50 3.44 -32.59 1.73
CA PHE A 50 3.33 -31.71 2.91
C PHE A 50 4.29 -30.51 2.83
N PHE A 51 5.48 -30.66 2.23
CA PHE A 51 6.42 -29.56 2.04
C PHE A 51 5.95 -28.53 1.00
N SER A 52 5.43 -28.97 -0.16
CA SER A 52 4.92 -28.04 -1.19
C SER A 52 3.66 -27.31 -0.71
N ILE A 53 2.77 -28.02 -0.01
CA ILE A 53 1.58 -27.44 0.63
C ILE A 53 1.99 -26.42 1.70
N ALA A 54 2.88 -26.78 2.63
CA ALA A 54 3.32 -25.87 3.69
C ALA A 54 3.91 -24.57 3.12
N ARG A 55 4.78 -24.70 2.12
CA ARG A 55 5.37 -23.57 1.38
C ARG A 55 4.34 -22.73 0.62
N GLN A 56 3.34 -23.36 0.00
CA GLN A 56 2.27 -22.66 -0.74
C GLN A 56 1.41 -21.79 0.19
N PHE A 57 1.11 -22.28 1.39
CA PHE A 57 0.25 -21.57 2.35
C PHE A 57 1.04 -20.76 3.40
N GLY A 58 2.37 -20.74 3.31
CA GLY A 58 3.24 -19.98 4.20
C GLY A 58 3.20 -20.43 5.66
N VAL A 59 3.00 -21.73 5.90
CA VAL A 59 3.03 -22.37 7.23
C VAL A 59 4.33 -23.15 7.41
N SER A 60 4.74 -23.43 8.65
CA SER A 60 5.85 -24.36 8.89
C SER A 60 5.41 -25.79 8.61
N LEU A 61 6.35 -26.66 8.22
CA LEU A 61 6.06 -28.09 8.04
C LEU A 61 5.56 -28.72 9.35
N ASP A 62 6.19 -28.38 10.47
CA ASP A 62 5.83 -28.92 11.79
C ASP A 62 4.44 -28.47 12.23
N ALA A 63 4.06 -27.20 12.02
CA ALA A 63 2.70 -26.73 12.31
C ALA A 63 1.65 -27.39 11.39
N LEU A 64 2.00 -27.65 10.12
CA LEU A 64 1.12 -28.39 9.21
C LEU A 64 0.95 -29.86 9.67
N VAL A 65 2.00 -30.53 10.13
CA VAL A 65 1.92 -31.89 10.69
C VAL A 65 1.12 -31.90 11.99
N GLN A 66 1.36 -30.95 12.90
CA GLN A 66 0.61 -30.81 14.16
C GLN A 66 -0.89 -30.51 13.94
N ALA A 67 -1.23 -29.75 12.89
CA ALA A 67 -2.63 -29.50 12.50
C ALA A 67 -3.31 -30.71 11.84
N ASN A 68 -2.57 -31.79 11.55
CA ASN A 68 -3.07 -32.99 10.87
C ASN A 68 -2.74 -34.30 11.62
N PRO A 69 -3.13 -34.46 12.90
CA PRO A 69 -2.89 -35.69 13.67
C PRO A 69 -3.55 -36.94 13.06
N GLN A 70 -4.55 -36.76 12.19
CA GLN A 70 -5.17 -37.83 11.41
C GLN A 70 -4.31 -38.34 10.22
N ILE A 71 -3.14 -37.73 9.97
CA ILE A 71 -2.20 -38.13 8.92
C ILE A 71 -0.86 -38.55 9.59
N PRO A 72 -0.76 -39.80 10.08
CA PRO A 72 0.42 -40.26 10.82
C PRO A 72 1.68 -40.41 9.95
N ASP A 73 1.53 -40.56 8.63
CA ASP A 73 2.64 -40.53 7.66
C ASP A 73 2.40 -39.44 6.60
N PRO A 74 2.99 -38.24 6.78
CA PRO A 74 2.91 -37.14 5.82
C PRO A 74 3.49 -37.43 4.43
N SER A 75 4.28 -38.51 4.26
CA SER A 75 4.86 -38.89 2.97
C SER A 75 3.88 -39.65 2.07
N GLN A 76 2.78 -40.18 2.62
CA GLN A 76 1.85 -41.08 1.93
C GLN A 76 0.52 -40.43 1.52
N ILE A 77 0.45 -39.08 1.49
CA ILE A 77 -0.78 -38.40 1.07
C ILE A 77 -1.17 -38.72 -0.37
N ARG A 78 -2.48 -38.79 -0.62
CA ARG A 78 -3.05 -39.16 -1.93
C ARG A 78 -3.88 -38.02 -2.51
N PRO A 79 -3.92 -37.83 -3.84
CA PRO A 79 -4.83 -36.89 -4.46
C PRO A 79 -6.29 -37.13 -4.04
N GLY A 80 -7.01 -36.05 -3.74
CA GLY A 80 -8.36 -36.09 -3.17
C GLY A 80 -8.43 -36.16 -1.64
N GLN A 81 -7.33 -36.47 -0.94
CA GLN A 81 -7.27 -36.42 0.52
C GLN A 81 -7.37 -34.97 1.03
N ILE A 82 -8.00 -34.77 2.20
CA ILE A 82 -8.05 -33.47 2.87
C ILE A 82 -6.85 -33.31 3.81
N VAL A 83 -6.15 -32.18 3.68
CA VAL A 83 -5.13 -31.69 4.62
C VAL A 83 -5.65 -30.37 5.20
N CYS A 84 -5.63 -30.24 6.52
CA CYS A 84 -6.10 -29.08 7.25
C CYS A 84 -4.95 -28.06 7.38
N ILE A 85 -5.04 -26.96 6.64
CA ILE A 85 -4.01 -25.91 6.62
C ILE A 85 -4.21 -24.98 7.82
N PRO A 86 -3.25 -24.84 8.77
CA PRO A 86 -3.38 -23.87 9.85
C PRO A 86 -3.37 -22.44 9.31
N ARG A 87 -4.25 -21.58 9.83
CA ARG A 87 -4.30 -20.16 9.46
C ARG A 87 -3.26 -19.39 10.25
N VAL A 88 -2.31 -18.74 9.55
CA VAL A 88 -1.41 -17.77 10.19
C VAL A 88 -2.09 -16.40 10.21
N THR A 89 -2.54 -15.97 11.39
CA THR A 89 -3.02 -14.61 11.64
C THR A 89 -2.04 -13.92 12.57
N CYS A 90 -1.27 -12.97 12.06
CA CYS A 90 -0.33 -12.21 12.86
C CYS A 90 -1.05 -11.28 13.85
N PRO A 91 -0.66 -11.24 15.14
CA PRO A 91 -1.35 -10.46 16.15
C PRO A 91 -1.19 -8.95 15.93
N THR A 92 -2.12 -8.16 16.46
CA THR A 92 -2.04 -6.69 16.45
C THR A 92 -0.72 -6.23 17.07
N GLY A 93 -0.02 -5.30 16.40
CA GLY A 93 1.35 -4.92 16.80
C GLY A 93 2.44 -5.76 16.13
N THR A 94 2.11 -6.60 15.16
CA THR A 94 3.08 -7.30 14.30
C THR A 94 2.71 -7.12 12.81
N PHE A 95 3.63 -7.41 11.90
CA PHE A 95 3.35 -7.55 10.47
C PHE A 95 3.84 -8.89 9.92
N ALA A 96 3.21 -9.38 8.85
CA ALA A 96 3.60 -10.64 8.22
C ALA A 96 4.83 -10.46 7.31
N TYR A 97 5.89 -11.22 7.59
CA TYR A 97 7.09 -11.35 6.77
C TYR A 97 7.16 -12.75 6.15
N ILE A 98 7.45 -12.85 4.86
CA ILE A 98 7.65 -14.11 4.17
C ILE A 98 9.15 -14.44 4.15
N VAL A 99 9.53 -15.54 4.78
CA VAL A 99 10.90 -16.05 4.88
C VAL A 99 11.52 -16.23 3.49
N GLN A 100 12.69 -15.65 3.28
CA GLN A 100 13.46 -15.75 2.04
C GLN A 100 14.53 -16.86 2.13
N PRO A 101 15.10 -17.33 1.00
CA PRO A 101 16.23 -18.25 1.02
C PRO A 101 17.40 -17.70 1.86
N GLY A 102 17.82 -18.46 2.88
CA GLY A 102 18.91 -18.08 3.78
C GLY A 102 18.50 -17.27 5.02
N ASP A 103 17.21 -16.96 5.20
CA ASP A 103 16.73 -16.33 6.43
C ASP A 103 16.77 -17.28 7.63
N THR A 104 17.06 -16.70 8.79
CA THR A 104 16.96 -17.30 10.13
C THR A 104 16.20 -16.34 11.04
N MET A 105 15.67 -16.80 12.17
CA MET A 105 15.08 -15.88 13.15
C MET A 105 16.06 -14.77 13.58
N PHE A 106 17.36 -15.08 13.66
CA PHE A 106 18.39 -14.08 13.96
C PHE A 106 18.60 -13.05 12.84
N SER A 107 18.64 -13.47 11.56
CA SER A 107 18.79 -12.52 10.44
C SER A 107 17.55 -11.63 10.29
N ILE A 108 16.36 -12.20 10.47
CA ILE A 108 15.08 -11.48 10.50
C ILE A 108 15.07 -10.48 11.67
N ALA A 109 15.33 -10.93 12.90
CA ALA A 109 15.35 -10.07 14.08
C ALA A 109 16.30 -8.86 13.90
N ARG A 110 17.53 -9.14 13.47
CA ARG A 110 18.54 -8.11 13.18
C ARG A 110 18.14 -7.17 12.03
N ARG A 111 17.47 -7.68 10.98
CA ARG A 111 16.99 -6.89 9.84
C ARG A 111 15.91 -5.89 10.25
N PHE A 112 15.03 -6.28 11.17
CA PHE A 112 13.89 -5.48 11.62
C PHE A 112 14.15 -4.72 12.94
N GLY A 113 15.34 -4.84 13.51
CA GLY A 113 15.71 -4.16 14.75
C GLY A 113 14.91 -4.63 15.98
N VAL A 114 14.35 -5.84 15.93
CA VAL A 114 13.64 -6.46 17.06
C VAL A 114 14.61 -7.37 17.84
N PRO A 115 14.48 -7.48 19.17
CA PRO A 115 15.15 -8.51 19.94
C PRO A 115 14.79 -9.91 19.40
N LEU A 116 15.77 -10.82 19.30
CA LEU A 116 15.53 -12.18 18.82
C LEU A 116 14.45 -12.90 19.65
N GLN A 117 14.49 -12.74 20.98
CA GLN A 117 13.51 -13.38 21.84
C GLN A 117 12.10 -12.83 21.61
N GLU A 118 11.93 -11.52 21.46
CA GLU A 118 10.64 -10.89 21.17
C GLU A 118 10.06 -11.37 19.83
N LEU A 119 10.91 -11.57 18.82
CA LEU A 119 10.50 -12.19 17.56
C LEU A 119 10.04 -13.65 17.75
N ILE A 120 10.74 -14.44 18.56
CA ILE A 120 10.36 -15.83 18.84
C ILE A 120 9.03 -15.88 19.61
N ASP A 121 8.88 -15.07 20.65
CA ASP A 121 7.69 -15.00 21.50
C ASP A 121 6.45 -14.53 20.73
N ALA A 122 6.63 -13.65 19.73
CA ALA A 122 5.56 -13.23 18.81
C ALA A 122 5.18 -14.30 17.76
N ASN A 123 5.87 -15.45 17.73
CA ASN A 123 5.68 -16.52 16.75
C ASN A 123 5.43 -17.91 17.39
N PRO A 124 4.45 -18.07 18.29
CA PRO A 124 4.14 -19.36 18.91
C PRO A 124 3.70 -20.43 17.90
N GLN A 125 3.29 -20.04 16.68
CA GLN A 125 2.99 -20.95 15.56
C GLN A 125 4.24 -21.52 14.86
N ILE A 126 5.45 -21.24 15.35
CA ILE A 126 6.72 -21.76 14.84
C ILE A 126 7.40 -22.59 15.95
N PRO A 127 7.12 -23.91 16.05
CA PRO A 127 7.60 -24.74 17.17
C PRO A 127 9.12 -24.89 17.22
N ASP A 128 9.80 -24.86 16.07
CA ASP A 128 11.26 -24.85 15.96
C ASP A 128 11.73 -23.54 15.29
N PRO A 129 12.09 -22.51 16.07
CA PRO A 129 12.61 -21.24 15.55
C PRO A 129 13.96 -21.35 14.81
N SER A 130 14.66 -22.48 14.91
CA SER A 130 15.93 -22.71 14.20
C SER A 130 15.74 -23.19 12.75
N ARG A 131 14.53 -23.65 12.39
CA ARG A 131 14.22 -24.31 11.11
C ARG A 131 13.17 -23.55 10.29
N LEU A 132 13.50 -22.32 9.91
CA LEU A 132 12.67 -21.56 8.96
C LEU A 132 12.76 -22.13 7.53
N VAL A 133 11.62 -22.20 6.84
CA VAL A 133 11.52 -22.66 5.45
C VAL A 133 11.17 -21.48 4.52
N PRO A 134 11.83 -21.29 3.36
CA PRO A 134 11.48 -20.23 2.43
C PRO A 134 10.02 -20.29 1.97
N GLY A 135 9.29 -19.19 2.12
CA GLY A 135 7.84 -19.08 1.92
C GLY A 135 7.03 -19.08 3.23
N GLN A 136 7.58 -19.55 4.35
CA GLN A 136 6.93 -19.53 5.66
C GLN A 136 6.67 -18.09 6.12
N THR A 137 5.56 -17.89 6.84
CA THR A 137 5.20 -16.59 7.44
C THR A 137 5.74 -16.47 8.85
N VAL A 138 6.44 -15.36 9.11
CA VAL A 138 6.89 -14.92 10.43
C VAL A 138 6.19 -13.60 10.75
N CYS A 139 5.54 -13.52 11.90
CA CYS A 139 4.89 -12.33 12.42
C CYS A 139 5.92 -11.48 13.16
N VAL A 140 6.49 -10.48 12.49
CA VAL A 140 7.56 -9.64 13.03
C VAL A 140 6.94 -8.54 13.91
N PRO A 141 7.37 -8.37 15.17
CA PRO A 141 6.93 -7.25 15.99
C PRO A 141 7.14 -5.92 15.30
N ILE A 142 6.15 -5.05 15.42
CA ILE A 142 6.27 -3.64 15.10
C ILE A 142 7.07 -3.02 16.23
N SER A 143 8.40 -2.96 16.06
CA SER A 143 9.27 -2.21 16.95
C SER A 143 8.86 -0.74 16.90
N ALA A 144 8.22 -0.28 17.98
CA ALA A 144 8.27 1.13 18.34
C ALA A 144 9.75 1.55 18.44
N PRO A 145 10.09 2.83 18.23
CA PRO A 145 11.46 3.28 18.46
C PRO A 145 11.74 3.05 19.96
N PRO A 146 12.99 2.77 20.37
CA PRO A 146 13.34 2.48 21.77
C PRO A 146 13.18 3.67 22.74
N GLY A 147 12.45 4.70 22.35
CA GLY A 147 12.06 5.86 23.14
C GLY A 147 11.05 6.74 22.38
N PRO A 148 10.52 7.80 23.03
CA PRO A 148 9.73 8.80 22.34
C PRO A 148 10.54 9.49 21.23
N CYS A 149 9.89 9.84 20.13
CA CYS A 149 10.51 10.59 19.05
C CYS A 149 11.13 11.92 19.57
N PRO A 150 12.30 12.35 19.03
CA PRO A 150 13.05 13.47 19.57
C PRO A 150 12.27 14.80 19.50
N PRO A 151 12.55 15.77 20.38
CA PRO A 151 11.90 17.09 20.35
C PRO A 151 11.97 17.73 18.97
N GLY A 152 10.88 18.39 18.56
CA GLY A 152 10.76 18.94 17.19
C GLY A 152 10.30 17.95 16.14
N THR A 153 10.04 16.68 16.49
CA THR A 153 9.44 15.68 15.58
C THR A 153 8.06 15.20 16.06
N PHE A 154 7.42 14.31 15.32
CA PHE A 154 6.24 13.54 15.73
C PHE A 154 6.31 12.11 15.18
N PRO A 155 5.75 11.11 15.89
CA PRO A 155 5.72 9.73 15.40
C PRO A 155 4.74 9.57 14.23
N TYR A 156 5.17 8.86 13.20
CA TYR A 156 4.33 8.39 12.09
C TYR A 156 4.48 6.88 11.93
N THR A 157 3.36 6.16 11.95
CA THR A 157 3.30 4.73 11.65
C THR A 157 3.32 4.53 10.14
N VAL A 158 4.38 3.91 9.62
CA VAL A 158 4.57 3.55 8.21
C VAL A 158 3.38 2.69 7.73
N GLN A 159 2.84 3.00 6.56
CA GLN A 159 1.71 2.27 5.97
C GLN A 159 2.18 1.34 4.83
N PRO A 160 1.36 0.36 4.40
CA PRO A 160 1.63 -0.41 3.19
C PRO A 160 1.88 0.50 1.97
N GLY A 161 3.05 0.34 1.34
CA GLY A 161 3.47 1.15 0.18
C GLY A 161 4.21 2.45 0.52
N ASP A 162 4.40 2.79 1.80
CA ASP A 162 5.25 3.92 2.18
C ASP A 162 6.74 3.67 1.93
N SER A 163 7.46 4.75 1.66
CA SER A 163 8.91 4.87 1.62
C SER A 163 9.32 6.12 2.37
N MET A 164 10.59 6.26 2.79
CA MET A 164 11.07 7.51 3.39
C MET A 164 10.81 8.72 2.47
N TRP A 165 10.87 8.53 1.15
CA TRP A 165 10.56 9.59 0.18
C TRP A 165 9.07 9.96 0.15
N SER A 166 8.14 8.98 0.14
CA SER A 166 6.70 9.28 0.15
C SER A 166 6.26 9.91 1.48
N ILE A 167 6.83 9.48 2.60
CA ILE A 167 6.61 10.07 3.92
C ILE A 167 7.13 11.51 3.96
N ALA A 168 8.35 11.75 3.47
CA ALA A 168 8.93 13.09 3.43
C ALA A 168 8.05 14.07 2.64
N ASN A 169 7.62 13.67 1.43
CA ASN A 169 6.69 14.43 0.60
C ASN A 169 5.33 14.65 1.27
N LYS A 170 4.74 13.62 1.88
CA LYS A 170 3.43 13.67 2.56
C LYS A 170 3.40 14.71 3.68
N PHE A 171 4.54 14.99 4.32
CA PHE A 171 4.65 15.93 5.42
C PHE A 171 5.46 17.20 5.10
N GLY A 172 5.87 17.40 3.83
CA GLY A 172 6.57 18.60 3.38
C GLY A 172 7.96 18.79 3.99
N VAL A 173 8.62 17.70 4.41
CA VAL A 173 10.00 17.71 4.93
C VAL A 173 10.97 17.22 3.85
N SER A 174 12.25 17.61 3.93
CA SER A 174 13.25 17.00 3.04
C SER A 174 13.53 15.55 3.46
N LEU A 175 13.87 14.71 2.48
CA LEU A 175 14.28 13.32 2.74
C LEU A 175 15.46 13.26 3.71
N ASP A 176 16.46 14.13 3.53
CA ASP A 176 17.64 14.17 4.40
C ASP A 176 17.30 14.55 5.85
N ALA A 177 16.37 15.49 6.07
CA ALA A 177 15.90 15.85 7.41
C ALA A 177 15.10 14.71 8.06
N LEU A 178 14.32 13.98 7.27
CA LEU A 178 13.62 12.78 7.75
C LEU A 178 14.60 11.67 8.13
N ILE A 179 15.63 11.43 7.32
CA ILE A 179 16.67 10.43 7.61
C ILE A 179 17.48 10.83 8.85
N ALA A 180 17.90 12.09 8.95
CA ALA A 180 18.66 12.59 10.10
C ALA A 180 17.86 12.56 11.42
N ALA A 181 16.53 12.70 11.35
CA ALA A 181 15.64 12.54 12.50
C ALA A 181 15.42 11.07 12.93
N ASN A 182 15.92 10.10 12.15
CA ASN A 182 15.73 8.66 12.37
C ASN A 182 17.05 7.86 12.38
N PRO A 183 18.03 8.20 13.24
CA PRO A 183 19.30 7.47 13.34
C PRO A 183 19.13 6.00 13.77
N GLN A 184 17.97 5.63 14.34
CA GLN A 184 17.61 4.26 14.67
C GLN A 184 17.20 3.40 13.45
N ILE A 185 17.17 3.96 12.23
CA ILE A 185 16.84 3.25 10.99
C ILE A 185 18.13 3.16 10.13
N PRO A 186 18.90 2.06 10.22
CA PRO A 186 20.24 1.99 9.62
C PRO A 186 20.24 1.96 8.09
N ASN A 187 19.11 1.55 7.49
CA ASN A 187 18.91 1.56 6.04
C ASN A 187 17.59 2.27 5.70
N PRO A 188 17.62 3.58 5.36
CA PRO A 188 16.42 4.34 5.01
C PRO A 188 15.63 3.84 3.79
N ALA A 189 16.24 2.99 2.93
CA ALA A 189 15.54 2.37 1.82
C ALA A 189 14.66 1.17 2.25
N LEU A 190 14.79 0.71 3.49
CA LEU A 190 14.06 -0.41 4.06
C LEU A 190 13.28 0.03 5.30
N ILE A 191 12.07 0.54 5.06
CA ILE A 191 11.04 0.73 6.09
C ILE A 191 9.89 -0.23 5.88
N PHE A 192 9.17 -0.57 6.95
CA PHE A 192 8.15 -1.63 6.94
C PHE A 192 6.83 -1.16 7.54
N PRO A 193 5.66 -1.65 7.06
CA PRO A 193 4.36 -1.28 7.62
C PRO A 193 4.31 -1.52 9.13
N GLY A 194 3.76 -0.53 9.84
CA GLY A 194 3.75 -0.49 11.30
C GLY A 194 4.95 0.24 11.93
N GLN A 195 6.14 0.15 11.33
CA GLN A 195 7.34 0.79 11.85
C GLN A 195 7.10 2.29 12.13
N ILE A 196 7.66 2.81 13.22
CA ILE A 196 7.52 4.23 13.54
C ILE A 196 8.71 5.01 12.98
N VAL A 197 8.39 6.02 12.18
CA VAL A 197 9.32 7.04 11.68
C VAL A 197 9.02 8.35 12.41
N CYS A 198 10.03 8.96 13.00
CA CYS A 198 9.95 10.27 13.65
C CYS A 198 10.06 11.36 12.58
N VAL A 199 8.92 11.91 12.17
CA VAL A 199 8.85 12.93 11.12
C VAL A 199 9.15 14.31 11.73
N PRO A 200 10.09 15.09 11.17
CA PRO A 200 10.30 16.47 11.60
C PRO A 200 9.01 17.28 11.52
N ARG A 201 8.73 18.08 12.56
CA ARG A 201 7.70 19.11 12.45
C ARG A 201 8.26 20.17 11.53
N THR A 202 7.64 20.35 10.36
CA THR A 202 7.80 21.61 9.66
C THR A 202 7.34 22.71 10.60
N THR A 203 8.27 23.59 11.00
CA THR A 203 7.84 24.93 11.41
C THR A 203 7.02 25.46 10.24
N PRO A 204 5.80 26.00 10.47
CA PRO A 204 5.06 26.66 9.41
C PRO A 204 6.01 27.64 8.72
N PRO A 205 6.12 27.64 7.37
CA PRO A 205 7.03 28.54 6.69
C PRO A 205 6.80 29.96 7.21
N GLY A 206 7.85 30.56 7.77
CA GLY A 206 7.79 31.93 8.24
C GLY A 206 7.30 32.83 7.10
N PRO A 207 6.66 33.97 7.40
CA PRO A 207 6.26 34.90 6.35
C PRO A 207 7.47 35.21 5.47
N CYS A 208 7.30 35.02 4.16
CA CYS A 208 8.38 35.23 3.20
C CYS A 208 8.98 36.63 3.37
N PRO A 209 10.31 36.79 3.21
CA PRO A 209 10.99 38.04 3.52
C PRO A 209 10.43 39.22 2.69
N PRO A 210 10.47 40.46 3.21
CA PRO A 210 9.98 41.64 2.51
C PRO A 210 10.56 41.76 1.10
N GLY A 211 9.72 42.12 0.12
CA GLY A 211 10.10 42.14 -1.30
C GLY A 211 10.07 40.77 -1.98
N THR A 212 9.46 39.76 -1.36
CA THR A 212 9.15 38.46 -1.96
C THR A 212 7.69 38.08 -1.71
N PHE A 213 7.17 37.07 -2.42
CA PHE A 213 5.86 36.47 -2.16
C PHE A 213 5.93 34.94 -2.06
N ALA A 214 5.04 34.35 -1.27
CA ALA A 214 4.96 32.90 -1.13
C ALA A 214 4.36 32.23 -2.38
N TYR A 215 5.08 31.24 -2.91
CA TYR A 215 4.61 30.33 -3.94
C TYR A 215 4.64 28.89 -3.42
N THR A 216 3.53 28.18 -3.51
CA THR A 216 3.47 26.74 -3.20
C THR A 216 3.91 25.95 -4.42
N VAL A 217 5.01 25.21 -4.28
CA VAL A 217 5.57 24.31 -5.31
C VAL A 217 4.52 23.29 -5.74
N GLN A 218 4.42 23.05 -7.05
CA GLN A 218 3.46 22.12 -7.65
C GLN A 218 4.16 20.84 -8.15
N PRO A 219 3.42 19.75 -8.43
CA PRO A 219 3.98 18.58 -9.11
C PRO A 219 4.68 18.97 -10.42
N GLY A 220 5.97 18.64 -10.54
CA GLY A 220 6.79 18.95 -11.72
C GLY A 220 7.53 20.30 -11.69
N ASP A 221 7.34 21.12 -10.64
CA ASP A 221 8.14 22.35 -10.48
C ASP A 221 9.62 22.08 -10.15
N SER A 222 10.46 23.01 -10.58
CA SER A 222 11.87 23.13 -10.21
C SER A 222 12.17 24.61 -9.92
N MET A 223 13.25 24.93 -9.21
CA MET A 223 13.66 26.33 -9.02
C MET A 223 13.81 27.07 -10.36
N TRP A 224 14.29 26.38 -11.42
CA TRP A 224 14.40 26.95 -12.75
C TRP A 224 13.03 27.25 -13.40
N SER A 225 12.07 26.33 -13.33
CA SER A 225 10.73 26.56 -13.89
C SER A 225 9.99 27.66 -13.15
N ILE A 226 10.10 27.72 -11.81
CA ILE A 226 9.53 28.77 -10.97
C ILE A 226 10.16 30.13 -11.30
N ALA A 227 11.49 30.20 -11.38
CA ALA A 227 12.20 31.45 -11.69
C ALA A 227 11.76 32.01 -13.06
N ARG A 228 11.77 31.15 -14.09
CA ARG A 228 11.30 31.49 -15.44
C ARG A 228 9.83 31.90 -15.48
N LYS A 229 8.96 31.20 -14.74
CA LYS A 229 7.51 31.48 -14.65
C LYS A 229 7.19 32.86 -14.08
N PHE A 230 8.01 33.35 -13.15
CA PHE A 230 7.82 34.66 -12.52
C PHE A 230 8.78 35.74 -13.02
N GLY A 231 9.60 35.46 -14.04
CA GLY A 231 10.50 36.44 -14.66
C GLY A 231 11.67 36.87 -13.77
N VAL A 232 12.04 36.05 -12.77
CA VAL A 232 13.19 36.30 -11.89
C VAL A 232 14.39 35.44 -12.32
N SER A 233 15.61 35.84 -11.94
CA SER A 233 16.77 34.97 -12.15
C SER A 233 16.75 33.79 -11.19
N LEU A 234 17.31 32.65 -11.62
CA LEU A 234 17.46 31.47 -10.77
C LEU A 234 18.26 31.81 -9.50
N ASP A 235 19.35 32.56 -9.64
CA ASP A 235 20.20 32.96 -8.50
C ASP A 235 19.46 33.85 -7.50
N ALA A 236 18.62 34.78 -7.96
CA ALA A 236 17.81 35.61 -7.07
C ALA A 236 16.73 34.79 -6.34
N LEU A 237 16.13 33.80 -7.02
CA LEU A 237 15.20 32.87 -6.39
C LEU A 237 15.90 32.01 -5.32
N ILE A 238 17.10 31.50 -5.61
CA ILE A 238 17.90 30.71 -4.67
C ILE A 238 18.30 31.57 -3.46
N ALA A 239 18.82 32.77 -3.68
CA ALA A 239 19.23 33.69 -2.61
C ALA A 239 18.07 34.12 -1.70
N ALA A 240 16.85 34.22 -2.23
CA ALA A 240 15.63 34.48 -1.45
C ALA A 240 15.13 33.28 -0.62
N ASN A 241 15.74 32.10 -0.78
CA ASN A 241 15.32 30.85 -0.12
C ASN A 241 16.47 30.15 0.64
N PRO A 242 17.14 30.81 1.59
CA PRO A 242 18.22 30.21 2.39
C PRO A 242 17.75 29.00 3.23
N GLN A 243 16.43 28.85 3.45
CA GLN A 243 15.82 27.68 4.09
C GLN A 243 15.76 26.43 3.20
N ILE A 244 16.26 26.50 1.95
CA ILE A 244 16.29 25.38 0.99
C ILE A 244 17.76 25.04 0.68
N PRO A 245 18.39 24.11 1.43
CA PRO A 245 19.84 23.86 1.34
C PRO A 245 20.29 23.30 -0.01
N ASN A 246 19.41 22.59 -0.72
CA ASN A 246 19.65 22.07 -2.06
C ASN A 246 18.58 22.60 -3.04
N PRO A 247 18.89 23.65 -3.81
CA PRO A 247 17.95 24.22 -4.79
C PRO A 247 17.45 23.27 -5.89
N SER A 248 18.17 22.17 -6.14
CA SER A 248 17.74 21.14 -7.10
C SER A 248 16.66 20.22 -6.53
N LEU A 249 16.39 20.28 -5.22
CA LEU A 249 15.42 19.45 -4.51
C LEU A 249 14.36 20.31 -3.83
N ILE A 250 13.29 20.60 -4.59
CA ILE A 250 12.05 21.16 -4.06
C ILE A 250 10.90 20.17 -4.22
N PHE A 251 9.92 20.21 -3.32
CA PHE A 251 8.87 19.21 -3.22
C PHE A 251 7.47 19.86 -3.34
N PRO A 252 6.49 19.20 -3.98
CA PRO A 252 5.12 19.74 -4.05
C PRO A 252 4.55 20.04 -2.66
N GLY A 253 3.91 21.20 -2.50
CA GLY A 253 3.41 21.70 -1.22
C GLY A 253 4.42 22.54 -0.43
N GLN A 254 5.72 22.47 -0.74
CA GLN A 254 6.73 23.35 -0.15
C GLN A 254 6.48 24.81 -0.52
N ILE A 255 6.80 25.75 0.37
CA ILE A 255 6.78 27.18 0.06
C ILE A 255 8.16 27.65 -0.40
N VAL A 256 8.18 28.28 -1.57
CA VAL A 256 9.30 29.03 -2.13
C VAL A 256 8.93 30.51 -2.12
N CYS A 257 9.81 31.34 -1.58
CA CYS A 257 9.67 32.79 -1.54
C CYS A 257 10.23 33.39 -2.83
N VAL A 258 9.37 33.86 -3.72
CA VAL A 258 9.73 34.36 -5.05
C VAL A 258 10.01 35.87 -4.96
N PRO A 259 11.19 36.36 -5.43
CA PRO A 259 11.49 37.79 -5.47
C PRO A 259 10.48 38.64 -6.24
N GLY A 260 10.32 39.88 -5.80
CA GLY A 260 9.39 40.87 -6.35
C GLY A 260 8.05 40.90 -5.63
N SER A 261 7.21 41.85 -6.03
CA SER A 261 5.77 41.75 -5.77
C SER A 261 5.21 40.64 -6.65
N LYS A 262 4.25 39.86 -6.12
CA LYS A 262 3.42 38.98 -6.95
C LYS A 262 2.86 39.84 -8.09
N PRO A 263 3.09 39.48 -9.37
CA PRO A 263 2.67 40.33 -10.48
C PRO A 263 1.20 40.72 -10.31
N PRO A 264 0.87 42.02 -10.22
CA PRO A 264 -0.52 42.41 -10.19
C PRO A 264 -1.16 41.88 -11.48
N PRO A 265 -2.38 41.33 -11.41
CA PRO A 265 -3.15 41.04 -12.61
C PRO A 265 -3.15 42.29 -13.49
N GLY A 266 -2.61 42.18 -14.70
CA GLY A 266 -2.77 43.22 -15.70
C GLY A 266 -4.27 43.50 -15.86
N PRO A 267 -4.69 44.76 -16.06
CA PRO A 267 -6.10 45.06 -16.27
C PRO A 267 -6.62 44.20 -17.42
N CYS A 268 -7.64 43.40 -17.13
CA CYS A 268 -8.17 42.45 -18.09
C CYS A 268 -8.68 43.19 -19.35
N PRO A 269 -8.50 42.63 -20.56
CA PRO A 269 -8.86 43.32 -21.80
C PRO A 269 -10.34 43.78 -21.81
N PRO A 270 -10.67 44.91 -22.47
CA PRO A 270 -12.06 45.34 -22.64
C PRO A 270 -12.95 44.21 -23.16
N GLY A 271 -14.14 44.06 -22.57
CA GLY A 271 -15.03 42.91 -22.83
C GLY A 271 -14.73 41.66 -21.98
N THR A 272 -13.83 41.74 -21.01
CA THR A 272 -13.56 40.67 -20.03
C THR A 272 -13.55 41.21 -18.59
N PHE A 273 -13.73 40.35 -17.59
CA PHE A 273 -13.59 40.68 -16.17
C PHE A 273 -12.58 39.78 -15.46
N ALA A 274 -11.95 40.30 -14.41
CA ALA A 274 -10.97 39.56 -13.62
C ALA A 274 -11.63 38.52 -12.71
N TYR A 275 -11.27 37.26 -12.86
CA TYR A 275 -11.60 36.18 -11.92
C TYR A 275 -10.36 35.67 -11.20
N THR A 276 -10.38 35.69 -9.87
CA THR A 276 -9.33 35.11 -9.04
C THR A 276 -9.58 33.61 -8.86
N VAL A 277 -8.68 32.80 -9.40
CA VAL A 277 -8.68 31.33 -9.35
C VAL A 277 -8.69 30.85 -7.90
N ARG A 278 -9.54 29.86 -7.61
CA ARG A 278 -9.68 29.25 -6.27
C ARG A 278 -9.02 27.87 -6.23
N PRO A 279 -8.74 27.30 -5.04
CA PRO A 279 -8.35 25.89 -4.92
C PRO A 279 -9.35 24.98 -5.65
N GLY A 280 -8.85 24.14 -6.57
CA GLY A 280 -9.67 23.22 -7.38
C GLY A 280 -10.28 23.80 -8.67
N ASP A 281 -10.05 25.07 -9.00
CA ASP A 281 -10.46 25.61 -10.31
C ASP A 281 -9.55 25.12 -11.45
N SER A 282 -10.14 24.94 -12.63
CA SER A 282 -9.45 24.74 -13.92
C SER A 282 -10.04 25.69 -14.97
N MET A 283 -9.35 25.94 -16.08
CA MET A 283 -9.92 26.75 -17.17
C MET A 283 -11.28 26.21 -17.63
N TRP A 284 -11.48 24.89 -17.63
CA TRP A 284 -12.77 24.29 -17.95
C TRP A 284 -13.84 24.55 -16.88
N SER A 285 -13.52 24.44 -15.58
CA SER A 285 -14.50 24.72 -14.52
C SER A 285 -14.89 26.19 -14.50
N ILE A 286 -13.94 27.11 -14.74
CA ILE A 286 -14.16 28.56 -14.86
C ILE A 286 -15.03 28.87 -16.08
N ALA A 287 -14.69 28.33 -17.26
CA ALA A 287 -15.46 28.55 -18.48
C ALA A 287 -16.93 28.11 -18.29
N ARG A 288 -17.14 26.90 -17.76
CA ARG A 288 -18.47 26.35 -17.45
C ARG A 288 -19.22 27.19 -16.41
N LYS A 289 -18.54 27.64 -15.35
CA LYS A 289 -19.11 28.46 -14.27
C LYS A 289 -19.65 29.80 -14.77
N PHE A 290 -18.97 30.42 -15.72
CA PHE A 290 -19.38 31.71 -16.28
C PHE A 290 -20.17 31.60 -17.60
N GLY A 291 -20.29 30.40 -18.16
CA GLY A 291 -21.06 30.15 -19.39
C GLY A 291 -20.39 30.71 -20.64
N VAL A 292 -19.05 30.69 -20.67
CA VAL A 292 -18.22 31.02 -21.84
C VAL A 292 -17.63 29.74 -22.41
N SER A 293 -17.24 29.72 -23.68
CA SER A 293 -16.49 28.56 -24.22
C SER A 293 -15.07 28.52 -23.65
N LEU A 294 -14.53 27.32 -23.46
CA LEU A 294 -13.15 27.13 -23.01
C LEU A 294 -12.16 27.84 -23.96
N ASP A 295 -12.41 27.75 -25.27
CA ASP A 295 -11.56 28.40 -26.28
C ASP A 295 -11.61 29.93 -26.21
N ALA A 296 -12.78 30.54 -25.99
CA ALA A 296 -12.89 31.99 -25.78
C ALA A 296 -12.19 32.42 -24.48
N LEU A 297 -12.27 31.62 -23.41
CA LEU A 297 -11.54 31.87 -22.17
C LEU A 297 -10.04 31.80 -22.37
N ILE A 298 -9.53 30.77 -23.07
CA ILE A 298 -8.10 30.63 -23.37
C ILE A 298 -7.60 31.82 -24.21
N ARG A 299 -8.34 32.19 -25.26
CA ARG A 299 -7.96 33.30 -26.16
C ARG A 299 -7.96 34.66 -25.46
N ALA A 300 -8.82 34.85 -24.46
CA ALA A 300 -8.83 36.04 -23.60
C ALA A 300 -7.65 36.11 -22.60
N ASN A 301 -6.83 35.06 -22.51
CA ASN A 301 -5.73 34.94 -21.56
C ASN A 301 -4.38 34.61 -22.23
N PRO A 302 -3.88 35.44 -23.17
CA PRO A 302 -2.56 35.22 -23.80
C PRO A 302 -1.39 35.23 -22.81
N GLN A 303 -1.58 35.80 -21.61
CA GLN A 303 -0.63 35.77 -20.49
C GLN A 303 -0.60 34.43 -19.74
N ILE A 304 -1.36 33.41 -20.15
CA ILE A 304 -1.40 32.07 -19.56
C ILE A 304 -0.95 31.05 -20.62
N PRO A 305 0.37 30.74 -20.73
CA PRO A 305 0.91 29.94 -21.83
C PRO A 305 0.42 28.49 -21.86
N ASN A 306 0.13 27.90 -20.70
CA ASN A 306 -0.52 26.58 -20.60
C ASN A 306 -1.87 26.72 -19.86
N PRO A 307 -3.01 26.62 -20.56
CA PRO A 307 -4.35 26.66 -19.95
C PRO A 307 -4.63 25.59 -18.88
N ASN A 308 -3.87 24.49 -18.86
CA ASN A 308 -4.02 23.45 -17.84
C ASN A 308 -3.30 23.80 -16.52
N GLU A 309 -2.51 24.87 -16.51
CA GLU A 309 -1.66 25.29 -15.40
C GLU A 309 -2.12 26.65 -14.86
N ILE A 310 -3.24 26.64 -14.13
CA ILE A 310 -3.70 27.80 -13.35
C ILE A 310 -3.60 27.53 -11.84
N PHE A 311 -3.26 28.56 -11.07
CA PHE A 311 -2.93 28.43 -9.64
C PHE A 311 -3.85 29.28 -8.77
N PRO A 312 -4.19 28.84 -7.53
CA PRO A 312 -5.00 29.65 -6.62
C PRO A 312 -4.43 31.06 -6.41
N GLY A 313 -5.29 32.06 -6.52
CA GLY A 313 -4.92 33.47 -6.47
C GLY A 313 -4.32 34.03 -7.77
N GLN A 314 -4.17 33.25 -8.84
CA GLN A 314 -3.94 33.78 -10.19
C GLN A 314 -5.21 34.46 -10.70
N THR A 315 -5.07 35.42 -11.62
CA THR A 315 -6.22 36.00 -12.31
C THR A 315 -6.35 35.46 -13.71
N VAL A 316 -7.57 35.05 -14.05
CA VAL A 316 -8.04 34.70 -15.38
C VAL A 316 -9.03 35.78 -15.82
N CYS A 317 -8.81 36.35 -17.00
CA CYS A 317 -9.70 37.31 -17.63
C CYS A 317 -10.83 36.57 -18.34
N VAL A 318 -12.02 36.58 -17.75
CA VAL A 318 -13.19 35.85 -18.24
C VAL A 318 -13.98 36.75 -19.20
N PRO A 319 -14.29 36.31 -20.44
CA PRO A 319 -15.14 37.08 -21.34
C PRO A 319 -16.51 37.41 -20.72
N ASN A 320 -17.00 38.61 -21.01
CA ASN A 320 -18.40 38.95 -20.83
C ASN A 320 -19.27 38.12 -21.79
N ARG A 321 -20.56 37.99 -21.47
CA ARG A 321 -21.57 37.44 -22.38
C ARG A 321 -22.12 38.52 -23.30
#